data_AF-A0A1S7SB09-F1
#
_entry.id   AF-A0A1S7SB09-F1
#
_cell.length_a   1.000
_cell.length_b   1.000
_cell.length_c   1.000
_cell.angle_alpha   90.00
_cell.angle_beta   90.00
_cell.angle_gamma   90.00
#
_symmetry.space_group_name_H-M   'P 1'
#
loop_
_entity.id
_entity.type
_entity.pdbx_description
1 polymer ?
#
loop_
_entity_poly.entity_id
_entity_poly.type
_entity_poly.pdbx_seq_one_letter_code
_entity_poly.pdbx_strand_id
1 'polypeptide(L)'
;MFGRLEHDIDGLTFIENGDRIAVEGREWGEMADGTPFPDGPISQGLFCNVYEFEGDLIRAVRIYVDPDFTSSDTATLKTLRPAG
;
A
#
# COMPACT_ATOMS: atom_id res chain seq x y z
N MET A 1 -2.90 -14.02 -2.80
CA MET A 1 -3.33 -13.26 -4.00
C MET A 1 -4.56 -12.46 -3.61
N PHE A 2 -4.72 -11.24 -4.10
CA PHE A 2 -5.91 -10.43 -3.82
C PHE A 2 -7.15 -11.03 -4.51
N GLY A 3 -8.28 -11.02 -3.80
CA GLY A 3 -9.61 -11.25 -4.38
C GLY A 3 -10.28 -9.94 -4.76
N ARG A 4 -10.08 -8.88 -3.95
CA ARG A 4 -10.52 -7.50 -4.21
C ARG A 4 -9.51 -6.51 -3.66
N LEU A 5 -9.32 -5.40 -4.37
CA LEU A 5 -8.52 -4.25 -3.96
C LEU A 5 -9.23 -2.98 -4.42
N GLU A 6 -9.43 -2.05 -3.50
CA GLU A 6 -10.10 -0.76 -3.70
C GLU A 6 -9.22 0.37 -3.18
N HIS A 7 -9.33 1.54 -3.82
CA HIS A 7 -8.66 2.76 -3.40
C HIS A 7 -9.70 3.82 -3.05
N ASP A 8 -9.45 4.61 -2.00
CA ASP A 8 -10.22 5.82 -1.73
C ASP A 8 -9.81 6.93 -2.70
N ILE A 9 -10.52 7.01 -3.83
CA ILE A 9 -10.21 7.99 -4.88
C ILE A 9 -10.49 9.42 -4.41
N ASP A 10 -11.55 9.63 -3.63
CA ASP A 10 -11.94 10.96 -3.15
C ASP A 10 -10.99 11.46 -2.05
N GLY A 11 -10.36 10.53 -1.31
CA GLY A 11 -9.37 10.82 -0.27
C GLY A 11 -7.92 11.00 -0.74
N LEU A 12 -7.65 10.96 -2.05
CA LEU A 12 -6.28 11.10 -2.57
C LEU A 12 -5.70 12.50 -2.32
N THR A 13 -4.44 12.54 -1.91
CA THR A 13 -3.65 13.77 -1.80
C THR A 13 -2.59 13.81 -2.88
N PHE A 14 -2.53 14.93 -3.60
CA PHE A 14 -1.61 15.14 -4.72
C PHE A 14 -0.56 16.18 -4.35
N ILE A 15 0.71 15.81 -4.52
CA ILE A 15 1.87 16.69 -4.28
C ILE A 15 2.68 16.76 -5.57
N GLU A 16 2.66 17.92 -6.20
CA GLU A 16 3.29 18.15 -7.51
C GLU A 16 4.69 18.76 -7.36
N ASN A 17 5.64 18.32 -8.20
CA ASN A 17 6.98 18.88 -8.28
C ASN A 17 7.60 18.69 -9.68
N GLY A 18 7.32 19.64 -10.58
CA GLY A 18 7.77 19.58 -11.97
C GLY A 18 7.14 18.37 -12.69
N ASP A 19 7.96 17.57 -13.36
CA ASP A 19 7.51 16.35 -14.07
C ASP A 19 7.25 15.16 -13.12
N ARG A 20 6.96 15.43 -11.84
CA ARG A 20 6.73 14.42 -10.82
C ARG A 20 5.50 14.73 -9.99
N ILE A 21 4.74 13.69 -9.67
CA ILE A 21 3.60 13.78 -8.76
C ILE A 21 3.70 12.63 -7.75
N ALA A 22 3.68 12.96 -6.46
CA ALA A 22 3.43 12.00 -5.40
C ALA A 22 1.92 11.98 -5.09
N VAL A 23 1.35 10.78 -5.04
CA VAL A 23 -0.07 10.54 -4.72
C VAL A 23 -0.13 9.67 -3.49
N GLU A 24 -0.61 10.25 -2.39
CA GLU A 24 -0.84 9.55 -1.13
C GLU A 24 -2.31 9.17 -1.01
N GLY A 25 -2.59 7.98 -0.47
CA GLY A 25 -3.96 7.52 -0.33
C GLY A 25 -4.11 6.32 0.58
N ARG A 26 -5.36 5.82 0.58
CA ARG A 26 -5.77 4.63 1.31
C ARG A 26 -6.30 3.56 0.39
N GLU A 27 -6.10 2.33 0.79
CA GLU A 27 -6.60 1.14 0.12
C GLU A 27 -7.12 0.11 1.11
N TRP A 28 -8.04 -0.72 0.66
CA TRP A 28 -8.58 -1.85 1.41
C TRP A 28 -9.07 -2.92 0.46
N GLY A 29 -9.37 -4.09 1.00
CA GLY A 29 -9.89 -5.16 0.18
C GLY A 29 -9.97 -6.49 0.92
N GLU A 30 -9.86 -7.54 0.12
CA GLU A 30 -9.99 -8.91 0.58
C GLU A 30 -9.00 -9.79 -0.18
N MET A 31 -8.29 -10.65 0.54
CA MET A 31 -7.47 -11.71 -0.03
C MET A 31 -8.37 -12.77 -0.68
N ALA A 32 -7.81 -13.58 -1.58
CA ALA A 32 -8.56 -14.63 -2.27
C ALA A 32 -9.13 -15.71 -1.33
N ASP A 33 -8.62 -15.81 -0.09
CA ASP A 33 -9.13 -16.71 0.95
C ASP A 33 -10.20 -16.07 1.86
N GLY A 34 -10.59 -14.82 1.59
CA GLY A 34 -11.58 -14.09 2.35
C GLY A 34 -11.02 -13.18 3.45
N THR A 35 -9.69 -13.17 3.66
CA THR A 35 -9.08 -12.35 4.72
C THR A 35 -9.16 -10.86 4.36
N PRO A 36 -9.82 -10.02 5.18
CA PRO A 36 -9.89 -8.58 4.91
C PRO A 36 -8.57 -7.87 5.23
N PHE A 37 -8.32 -6.76 4.55
CA PHE A 37 -7.24 -5.82 4.87
C PHE A 37 -7.68 -4.37 4.59
N PRO A 38 -7.07 -3.37 5.23
CA PRO A 38 -6.13 -3.47 6.34
C PRO A 38 -6.82 -3.93 7.64
N ASP A 39 -6.05 -4.35 8.64
CA ASP A 39 -6.60 -4.67 9.96
C ASP A 39 -6.76 -3.41 10.84
N GLY A 40 -5.94 -2.38 10.64
CA GLY A 40 -5.92 -1.14 11.41
C GLY A 40 -4.97 -1.10 12.61
N PRO A 41 -4.51 -2.24 13.17
CA PRO A 41 -3.38 -2.29 14.10
C PRO A 41 -1.99 -2.20 13.47
N ILE A 42 -1.69 -3.03 12.46
CA ILE A 42 -0.35 -3.15 11.88
C ILE A 42 -0.40 -2.72 10.42
N SER A 43 -1.28 -3.33 9.62
CA SER A 43 -1.60 -2.80 8.30
C SER A 43 -2.53 -1.61 8.47
N GLN A 44 -2.15 -0.48 7.89
CA GLN A 44 -2.94 0.75 7.91
C GLN A 44 -3.65 1.01 6.58
N GLY A 45 -3.28 0.24 5.54
CA GLY A 45 -3.84 0.39 4.20
C GLY A 45 -3.45 1.73 3.60
N LEU A 46 -2.21 2.16 3.84
CA LEU A 46 -1.66 3.39 3.30
C LEU A 46 -0.76 3.07 2.11
N PHE A 47 -0.83 3.92 1.08
CA PHE A 47 0.08 3.86 -0.04
C PHE A 47 0.55 5.25 -0.46
N CYS A 48 1.70 5.29 -1.14
CA CYS A 48 2.21 6.45 -1.84
C CYS A 48 2.78 6.01 -3.19
N ASN A 49 2.25 6.56 -4.28
CA ASN A 49 2.79 6.38 -5.62
C ASN A 49 3.52 7.63 -6.06
N VAL A 50 4.76 7.48 -6.53
CA VAL A 50 5.54 8.55 -7.14
C VAL A 50 5.60 8.32 -8.64
N TYR A 51 4.86 9.13 -9.39
CA TYR A 51 4.86 9.15 -10.85
C TYR A 51 5.95 10.11 -11.36
N GLU A 52 6.70 9.68 -12.36
CA GLU A 52 7.56 10.55 -13.18
C GLU A 52 7.00 10.60 -14.60
N PHE A 53 6.92 11.78 -15.18
CA PHE A 53 6.38 12.04 -16.51
C PHE A 53 7.48 12.42 -17.51
N GLU A 54 7.23 12.15 -18.78
CA GLU A 54 7.97 12.68 -19.92
C GLU A 54 6.95 13.23 -20.92
N GLY A 55 6.72 14.54 -20.87
CA GLY A 55 5.56 15.16 -21.51
C GLY A 55 4.26 14.60 -20.92
N ASP A 56 3.36 14.13 -21.77
CA ASP A 56 2.04 13.63 -21.36
C ASP A 56 2.03 12.13 -20.99
N LEU A 57 3.21 11.48 -20.96
CA LEU A 57 3.34 10.05 -20.70
C LEU A 57 3.97 9.79 -19.33
N ILE A 58 3.46 8.78 -18.62
CA ILE A 58 4.11 8.26 -17.43
C ILE A 58 5.37 7.49 -17.87
N ARG A 59 6.54 7.98 -17.45
CA ARG A 59 7.84 7.34 -17.69
C ARG A 59 8.16 6.28 -16.63
N ALA A 60 7.80 6.53 -15.38
CA ALA A 60 8.06 5.61 -14.28
C ALA A 60 7.06 5.77 -13.13
N VAL A 61 6.87 4.70 -12.37
CA VAL A 61 6.12 4.66 -11.12
C VAL A 61 6.94 3.95 -10.05
N ARG A 62 6.99 4.53 -8.85
CA ARG A 62 7.45 3.85 -7.63
C ARG A 62 6.28 3.75 -6.67
N ILE A 63 6.05 2.55 -6.16
CA ILE A 63 4.94 2.23 -5.28
C ILE A 63 5.54 1.96 -3.90
N TYR A 64 5.07 2.72 -2.91
CA TYR A 64 5.34 2.50 -1.50
C TYR A 64 4.01 2.10 -0.87
N VAL A 65 3.96 0.90 -0.33
CA VAL A 65 2.75 0.31 0.21
C VAL A 65 3.11 -0.56 1.40
N ASP A 66 2.16 -0.75 2.32
CA ASP A 66 2.33 -1.68 3.42
C ASP A 66 2.73 -3.07 2.88
N PRO A 67 3.92 -3.60 3.26
CA PRO A 67 4.39 -4.87 2.71
C PRO A 67 3.63 -6.08 3.28
N ASP A 68 2.96 -5.90 4.43
CA ASP A 68 2.16 -6.93 5.12
C ASP A 68 0.71 -6.47 5.26
N PHE A 69 -0.06 -6.58 4.17
CA PHE A 69 -1.46 -6.19 4.08
C PHE A 69 -2.35 -6.81 5.17
N THR A 70 -2.06 -8.05 5.56
CA THR A 70 -2.89 -8.82 6.50
C THR A 70 -2.26 -8.95 7.89
N SER A 71 -1.17 -8.22 8.16
CA SER A 71 -0.46 -8.30 9.45
C SER A 71 0.03 -9.71 9.81
N SER A 72 0.21 -10.55 8.79
CA SER A 72 0.48 -11.97 8.89
C SER A 72 1.91 -12.28 9.35
N ASP A 73 2.84 -11.34 9.17
CA ASP A 73 4.24 -11.50 9.57
C ASP A 73 4.42 -11.55 11.10
N THR A 74 3.39 -11.18 11.86
CA THR A 74 3.35 -11.34 13.32
C THR A 74 3.66 -12.78 13.75
N ALA A 75 3.20 -13.78 12.98
CA ALA A 75 3.49 -15.18 13.28
C ALA A 75 4.98 -15.51 13.10
N THR A 76 5.59 -15.03 12.01
CA THR A 76 7.02 -15.19 11.70
C THR A 76 7.90 -14.51 12.75
N LEU A 77 7.55 -13.29 13.17
CA LEU A 77 8.27 -12.54 14.19
C LEU A 77 8.28 -13.25 15.56
N LYS A 78 7.21 -13.96 15.92
CA LYS A 78 7.16 -14.76 17.17
C LYS A 78 8.16 -15.90 17.14
N THR A 79 8.37 -16.53 15.99
CA THR A 79 9.32 -17.65 15.83
C THR A 79 10.78 -17.20 15.79
N LEU A 80 11.04 -15.99 15.28
CA LEU A 80 12.40 -15.43 15.16
C LEU A 80 12.90 -14.74 16.44
N ARG A 81 12.02 -14.45 17.40
CA ARG A 81 12.44 -13.91 18.70
C ARG A 81 13.07 -15.03 19.54
N PRO A 82 14.35 -14.90 19.96
CA PRO A 82 14.94 -15.89 20.85
C PRO A 82 14.13 -15.96 22.14
N ALA A 83 13.91 -17.18 22.63
CA ALA A 83 13.37 -17.40 23.96
C ALA A 83 14.27 -16.66 24.96
N GLY A 84 13.70 -15.70 25.67
CA GLY A 84 14.37 -15.07 26.82
C GLY A 84 14.62 -16.09 27.91
#